data_AF-A0A0F9H8W6-F1
#
_entry.id   AF-A0A0F9H8W6-F1
#
_cell.length_a   1.000
_cell.length_b   1.000
_cell.length_c   1.000
_cell.angle_alpha   90.00
_cell.angle_beta   90.00
_cell.angle_gamma   90.00
#
_symmetry.space_group_name_H-M   'P 1'
#
loop_
_entity.id
_entity.type
_entity.pdbx_description
1 polymer ?
#
loop_
_entity_poly.entity_id
_entity_poly.type
_entity_poly.pdbx_seq_one_letter_code
_entity_poly.pdbx_strand_id
1 'polypeptide(L)'
;MMKLPFHVDSPLAAGVFSLAVSLAFAFLYWAYDRNVFRIGDGLGWFFERQFGMVAPDKARRAGRGFLLAMAILFGCMALFGISVGTGVIENGDPPKPIAMEEFLEEHRN
;
A
#
# COMPACT_ATOMS: atom_id res chain seq x y z
N MET A 1 -25.18 -7.62 -6.12
CA MET A 1 -24.01 -7.22 -5.33
C MET A 1 -23.44 -5.95 -5.94
N MET A 2 -22.79 -5.08 -5.17
CA MET A 2 -22.25 -3.82 -5.68
C MET A 2 -20.90 -4.13 -6.36
N LYS A 3 -20.79 -3.96 -7.67
CA LYS A 3 -19.53 -4.11 -8.42
C LYS A 3 -18.63 -2.91 -8.18
N LEU A 4 -17.31 -3.13 -8.18
CA LEU A 4 -16.35 -2.04 -8.16
C LEU A 4 -16.48 -1.18 -9.43
N PRO A 5 -16.30 0.16 -9.32
CA PRO A 5 -16.35 1.07 -10.47
C PRO A 5 -15.11 0.98 -11.36
N PHE A 6 -14.13 0.13 -11.02
CA PHE A 6 -12.90 -0.08 -11.76
C PHE A 6 -12.51 -1.57 -11.72
N HIS A 7 -11.80 -2.00 -12.76
CA HIS A 7 -11.22 -3.34 -12.83
C HIS A 7 -9.83 -3.37 -12.21
N VAL A 8 -9.56 -4.45 -11.47
CA VAL A 8 -8.21 -4.77 -10.98
C VAL A 8 -7.74 -6.01 -11.74
N ASP A 9 -6.64 -5.92 -12.49
CA ASP A 9 -6.16 -7.03 -13.33
C ASP A 9 -5.66 -8.24 -12.51
N SER A 10 -5.12 -8.00 -11.31
CA SER A 10 -4.57 -9.05 -10.45
C SER A 10 -4.78 -8.73 -8.96
N PRO A 11 -6.04 -8.71 -8.49
CA PRO A 11 -6.40 -8.27 -7.14
C PRO A 11 -5.78 -9.16 -6.07
N LEU A 12 -5.70 -10.47 -6.32
CA LEU A 12 -5.10 -11.43 -5.40
C LEU A 12 -3.59 -11.22 -5.27
N ALA A 13 -2.88 -11.01 -6.37
CA ALA A 13 -1.44 -10.72 -6.36
C ALA A 13 -1.15 -9.39 -5.65
N ALA A 14 -1.94 -8.35 -5.92
CA ALA A 14 -1.85 -7.07 -5.24
C ALA A 14 -2.13 -7.20 -3.73
N GLY A 15 -3.10 -8.03 -3.35
CA GLY A 15 -3.44 -8.32 -1.96
C GLY A 15 -2.31 -9.03 -1.22
N VAL A 16 -1.75 -10.09 -1.81
CA VAL A 16 -0.63 -10.85 -1.23
C VAL A 16 0.63 -9.99 -1.11
N PHE A 17 0.95 -9.21 -2.14
CA PHE A 17 2.08 -8.28 -2.09
C PHE A 17 1.90 -7.24 -0.97
N SER A 18 0.73 -6.61 -0.90
CA SER A 18 0.43 -5.63 0.16
C SER A 18 0.49 -6.26 1.55
N LEU A 19 0.08 -7.53 1.69
CA LEU A 19 0.19 -8.26 2.96
C LEU A 19 1.66 -8.45 3.36
N ALA A 20 2.52 -8.86 2.42
CA ALA A 20 3.95 -9.01 2.68
C ALA A 20 4.60 -7.68 3.11
N VAL A 21 4.22 -6.58 2.46
CA VAL A 21 4.69 -5.23 2.82
C VAL A 21 4.17 -4.82 4.21
N SER A 22 2.89 -5.06 4.51
CA SER A 22 2.29 -4.81 5.82
C SER A 22 3.04 -5.55 6.93
N LEU A 23 3.33 -6.83 6.72
CA LEU A 23 4.09 -7.67 7.67
C LEU A 23 5.53 -7.16 7.84
N ALA A 24 6.17 -6.70 6.77
CA ALA A 24 7.50 -6.08 6.87
C ALA A 24 7.47 -4.82 7.74
N PHE A 25 6.47 -3.94 7.57
CA PHE A 25 6.30 -2.76 8.43
C PHE A 25 5.95 -3.12 9.87
N ALA A 26 5.12 -4.14 10.09
CA ALA A 26 4.80 -4.64 11.43
C ALA A 26 6.05 -5.22 12.13
N PHE A 27 6.87 -5.97 11.39
CA PHE A 27 8.15 -6.48 11.87
C PHE A 27 9.11 -5.33 12.20
N LEU A 28 9.22 -4.31 11.33
CA LEU A 28 10.02 -3.12 11.59
C LEU A 28 9.52 -2.36 12.82
N TYR A 29 8.20 -2.22 13.01
CA TYR A 29 7.61 -1.60 14.20
C TYR A 29 7.98 -2.36 15.48
N TRP A 30 7.84 -3.69 15.45
CA TRP A 30 8.21 -4.56 16.57
C TRP A 30 9.71 -4.50 16.89
N ALA A 31 10.55 -4.58 15.85
CA ALA A 31 11.99 -4.51 15.96
C ALA A 31 12.48 -3.15 16.48
N TYR A 32 11.80 -2.08 16.09
CA TYR A 32 12.04 -0.72 16.55
C TYR A 32 11.71 -0.55 18.04
N ASP A 33 10.57 -1.10 18.49
CA ASP A 33 10.18 -1.08 19.90
C ASP A 33 11.17 -1.84 20.78
N ARG A 34 11.64 -3.01 20.31
CA ARG A 34 12.60 -3.86 21.01
C ARG A 34 14.06 -3.40 20.87
N ASN A 35 14.31 -2.33 20.12
CA ASN A 35 15.64 -1.76 19.87
C ASN A 35 16.66 -2.77 19.28
N VAL A 36 16.18 -3.80 18.56
CA VAL A 36 16.98 -4.99 18.17
C VAL A 36 18.08 -4.66 17.14
N PHE A 37 17.89 -3.61 16.33
CA PHE A 37 18.76 -3.31 15.18
C PHE A 37 19.31 -1.87 15.14
N ARG A 38 19.19 -1.10 16.23
CA ARG A 38 19.50 0.36 16.22
C ARG A 38 18.76 1.16 15.12
N ILE A 39 17.69 0.60 14.54
CA ILE A 39 16.83 1.25 13.52
C ILE A 39 16.25 2.57 14.07
N GLY A 40 16.11 2.67 15.39
CA GLY A 40 15.76 3.91 16.11
C GLY A 40 16.60 5.12 15.70
N ASP A 41 17.91 4.92 15.53
CA ASP A 41 18.85 6.00 15.22
C ASP A 41 18.72 6.45 13.76
N GLY A 42 18.51 5.52 12.83
CA GLY A 42 18.33 5.83 11.40
C GLY A 42 16.99 6.48 11.07
N LEU A 43 15.90 5.99 11.66
CA LEU A 43 14.57 6.59 11.50
C LEU A 43 14.48 7.94 12.23
N GLY A 44 15.06 8.04 13.43
CA GLY A 44 15.17 9.30 14.17
C GLY A 44 15.92 10.36 13.36
N TRP A 45 17.07 10.01 12.78
CA TRP A 45 17.83 10.89 11.90
C TRP A 45 17.06 11.30 10.65
N PHE A 46 16.32 10.39 10.03
CA PHE A 46 15.46 10.73 8.89
C PHE A 46 14.39 11.76 9.28
N PHE A 47 13.70 11.56 10.41
CA PHE A 47 12.67 12.50 10.87
C PHE A 47 13.25 13.84 11.34
N GLU A 48 14.41 13.84 11.98
CA GLU A 48 15.18 15.04 12.34
C GLU A 48 15.56 15.84 11.09
N ARG A 49 16.08 15.17 10.05
CA ARG A 49 16.56 15.82 8.83
C ARG A 49 15.43 16.28 7.91
N GLN A 50 14.39 15.47 7.74
CA GLN A 50 13.34 15.73 6.77
C GLN A 50 12.23 16.64 7.33
N PHE A 51 11.98 16.60 8.64
CA PHE A 51 10.89 17.35 9.29
C PHE A 51 11.38 18.33 10.36
N GLY A 52 12.70 18.49 10.54
CA GLY A 52 13.28 19.43 11.49
C GLY A 52 12.93 19.11 12.95
N MET A 53 12.62 17.85 13.27
CA MET A 53 12.21 17.45 14.61
C MET A 53 13.41 17.41 15.57
N VAL A 54 13.77 18.55 16.17
CA VAL A 54 14.96 18.70 17.04
C VAL A 54 14.90 17.88 18.35
N ALA A 55 13.72 17.39 18.74
CA ALA A 55 13.56 16.60 19.95
C ALA A 55 13.62 15.08 19.64
N PRO A 56 14.62 14.35 20.14
CA PRO A 56 14.82 12.93 19.82
C PRO A 56 13.63 12.06 20.24
N ASP A 57 12.95 12.40 21.34
CA ASP A 57 11.75 11.69 21.78
C ASP A 57 10.56 11.86 20.83
N LYS A 58 10.43 13.04 20.20
CA LYS A 58 9.36 13.31 19.22
C LYS A 58 9.64 12.61 17.91
N ALA A 59 10.88 12.68 17.41
CA ALA A 59 11.32 11.94 16.24
C ALA A 59 11.11 10.43 16.43
N ARG A 60 11.42 9.91 17.63
CA ARG A 60 11.25 8.49 17.93
C ARG A 60 9.78 8.05 17.92
N ARG A 61 8.87 8.86 18.46
CA ARG A 61 7.41 8.60 18.41
C ARG A 61 6.85 8.72 17.01
N ALA A 62 7.29 9.73 16.24
CA ALA A 62 6.89 9.91 14.85
C ALA A 62 7.29 8.70 14.00
N GLY A 63 8.52 8.20 14.16
CA GLY A 63 8.98 6.98 13.49
C GLY A 63 8.13 5.75 13.82
N ARG A 64 7.76 5.56 15.09
CA ARG A 64 6.84 4.46 15.49
C ARG A 64 5.47 4.62 14.87
N GLY A 65 4.92 5.83 14.94
CA GLY A 65 3.60 6.13 14.38
C GLY A 65 3.57 5.90 12.88
N PHE A 66 4.63 6.28 12.16
CA PHE A 66 4.78 6.05 10.73
C PHE A 66 4.81 4.56 10.38
N LEU A 67 5.66 3.77 11.05
CA LEU A 67 5.75 2.32 10.79
C LEU A 67 4.40 1.62 11.04
N LEU A 68 3.71 1.99 12.12
CA LEU A 68 2.39 1.45 12.44
C LEU A 68 1.34 1.87 11.40
N ALA A 69 1.31 3.15 11.01
CA ALA A 69 0.38 3.66 10.01
C ALA A 69 0.57 2.99 8.65
N MET A 70 1.82 2.79 8.22
CA MET A 70 2.12 2.04 7.00
C MET A 70 1.67 0.59 7.11
N ALA A 71 1.96 -0.09 8.22
CA ALA A 71 1.51 -1.48 8.43
C ALA A 71 -0.02 -1.60 8.30
N ILE A 72 -0.77 -0.69 8.92
CA ILE A 72 -2.24 -0.68 8.85
C ILE A 72 -2.72 -0.39 7.43
N LEU A 73 -2.17 0.64 6.77
CA LEU A 73 -2.55 1.03 5.41
C LEU A 73 -2.40 -0.14 4.42
N PHE A 74 -1.20 -0.75 4.40
CA PHE A 74 -0.94 -1.90 3.54
C PHE A 74 -1.76 -3.13 3.96
N GLY A 75 -2.07 -3.29 5.25
CA GLY A 75 -2.97 -4.33 5.74
C GLY A 75 -4.40 -4.17 5.21
N CYS A 76 -4.94 -2.95 5.21
CA CYS A 76 -6.24 -2.65 4.63
C CYS A 76 -6.25 -2.90 3.11
N MET A 77 -5.20 -2.48 2.40
CA MET A 77 -5.05 -2.77 0.96
C MET A 77 -4.97 -4.28 0.69
N ALA A 78 -4.27 -5.03 1.55
CA ALA A 78 -4.19 -6.47 1.46
C ALA A 78 -5.56 -7.14 1.60
N LEU A 79 -6.32 -6.75 2.63
CA LEU A 79 -7.68 -7.24 2.85
C LEU A 79 -8.59 -6.91 1.67
N PHE A 80 -8.50 -5.70 1.13
CA PHE A 80 -9.24 -5.30 -0.06
C PHE A 80 -8.88 -6.17 -1.28
N GLY A 81 -7.59 -6.27 -1.61
CA GLY A 81 -7.12 -7.06 -2.76
C GLY A 81 -7.47 -8.54 -2.65
N ILE A 82 -7.33 -9.13 -1.45
CA ILE A 82 -7.73 -10.52 -1.19
C ILE A 82 -9.25 -10.67 -1.33
N SER A 83 -10.04 -9.75 -0.78
CA SER A 83 -11.51 -9.82 -0.87
C SER A 83 -12.02 -9.72 -2.31
N VAL A 84 -11.39 -8.89 -3.14
CA VAL A 84 -11.69 -8.81 -4.58
C VAL A 84 -11.21 -10.07 -5.30
N GLY A 85 -10.02 -10.57 -4.96
CA GLY A 85 -9.44 -11.77 -5.58
C GLY A 85 -10.16 -13.08 -5.24
N THR A 86 -10.79 -13.18 -4.06
CA THR A 86 -11.59 -14.34 -3.66
C THR A 86 -13.06 -14.24 -4.08
N GLY A 87 -13.46 -13.13 -4.71
CA GLY A 87 -14.83 -12.91 -5.17
C GLY A 87 -15.82 -12.54 -4.07
N VAL A 88 -15.35 -12.20 -2.86
CA VAL A 88 -16.19 -11.61 -1.81
C VAL A 88 -16.67 -10.21 -2.24
N ILE A 89 -15.81 -9.48 -2.95
CA ILE A 89 -16.15 -8.24 -3.66
C ILE A 89 -16.07 -8.52 -5.16
N GLU A 90 -17.14 -8.23 -5.90
CA GLU A 90 -17.13 -8.36 -7.35
C GLU A 90 -16.22 -7.29 -7.97
N ASN A 91 -15.20 -7.75 -8.70
CA ASN A 91 -14.33 -6.89 -9.48
C ASN A 91 -15.13 -6.17 -10.58
N GLY A 92 -14.71 -4.96 -10.94
CA GLY A 92 -15.33 -4.22 -12.04
C GLY A 92 -15.13 -4.95 -13.37
N ASP A 93 -15.94 -4.60 -14.37
CA ASP A 93 -15.78 -5.19 -15.70
C ASP A 93 -14.45 -4.70 -16.33
N PRO A 94 -13.66 -5.57 -16.98
CA PRO A 94 -12.40 -5.18 -17.57
C PRO A 94 -12.61 -4.05 -18.57
N PRO A 95 -11.67 -3.07 -18.66
CA PRO A 95 -11.76 -2.01 -19.64
C PRO A 95 -11.85 -2.66 -21.02
N LYS A 96 -12.94 -2.37 -21.75
CA LYS A 96 -13.07 -2.84 -23.12
C LYS A 96 -11.87 -2.31 -23.91
N PRO A 97 -11.13 -3.16 -24.65
CA PRO A 97 -10.15 -2.64 -25.59
C PRO A 97 -10.91 -1.71 -26.54
N ILE A 98 -10.51 -0.44 -26.60
CA ILE A 98 -10.93 0.43 -27.69
C ILE A 98 -10.42 -0.29 -28.93
N ALA A 99 -11.34 -0.84 -29.73
CA ALA A 99 -10.99 -1.46 -30.97
C ALA A 99 -10.32 -0.36 -31.81
N MET A 100 -8.99 -0.45 -31.98
CA MET A 100 -8.24 0.48 -32.82
C MET A 100 -8.83 0.52 -34.24
N GLU A 101 -9.58 -0.52 -34.62
CA GLU A 101 -10.39 -0.61 -35.84
C GLU A 101 -11.52 0.43 -35.92
N GLU A 102 -12.26 0.71 -34.83
CA GLU A 102 -13.31 1.76 -34.84
C GLU A 102 -12.70 3.18 -34.95
N PHE A 103 -11.56 3.42 -34.29
CA PHE A 103 -10.86 4.72 -34.38
C PHE A 103 -10.20 4.94 -35.76
N LEU A 104 -9.74 3.85 -36.40
CA LEU A 104 -9.20 3.89 -37.76
C LEU A 104 -10.29 4.02 -38.83
N GLU A 105 -11.50 3.50 -38.59
CA GLU A 105 -12.64 3.72 -39.49
C GLU A 105 -13.23 5.13 -39.38
N GLU A 106 -13.28 5.71 -38.17
CA GLU A 106 -13.81 7.07 -37.97
C GLU A 106 -12.89 8.17 -38.56
N HIS A 107 -11.57 7.96 -38.58
CA HIS A 107 -10.58 8.90 -39.15
C HIS A 107 -10.17 8.61 -40.60
N ARG A 108 -10.86 7.69 -41.29
CA ARG A 108 -10.63 7.38 -42.72
C ARG A 108 -11.54 8.16 -43.68
N ASN A 109 -12.45 9.00 -43.16
CA ASN A 109 -13.30 9.88 -43.98
C ASN A 109 -12.80 11.32 -44.01
#